data_AF-Q7Q7W6-F1
#
_entry.id   AF-Q7Q7W6-F1
#
_cell.length_a   1.000
_cell.length_b   1.000
_cell.length_c   1.000
_cell.angle_alpha   90.00
_cell.angle_beta   90.00
_cell.angle_gamma   90.00
#
_symmetry.space_group_name_H-M   'P 1'
#
loop_
_entity.id
_entity.type
_entity.pdbx_description
1 polymer ?
#
loop_
_entity_poly.entity_id
_entity_poly.type
_entity_poly.pdbx_seq_one_letter_code
_entity_poly.pdbx_strand_id
1 'polypeptide(L)'
;MLANCEKLRPLLSGLLHGQYGQQIAGMKFFAPPIKYDNIQIPEKPKLRFMDKVPQLPSNLRAPKMQKKLKWMRGPELVHNSLVHKQYGIVATGGGRLRWGHYEMLRLTIGRKMDTSRMFAIWRVEAPWQPVTKQGQGQRMGGGKGAIDHYVTPVKSGRVIVELAGELEFVEAKKILDIVCPKLPFKAMVVSQEMLENMKAEEERLERENLNPWNFKYIIQNNLGGCHRWLSPVDHKWFGKYL
;
A
#
# COMPACT_ATOMS: atom_id res chain seq x y z
N MET A 1 -5.03 -17.69 -32.44
CA MET A 1 -3.69 -17.80 -31.83
C MET A 1 -2.66 -17.05 -32.66
N LEU A 2 -2.65 -15.70 -32.72
CA LEU A 2 -1.55 -14.87 -33.28
C LEU A 2 -1.92 -13.37 -33.18
N ALA A 3 -2.15 -12.86 -31.96
CA ALA A 3 -2.30 -11.42 -31.72
C ALA A 3 -2.12 -11.17 -30.23
N ASN A 4 -0.87 -10.95 -29.78
CA ASN A 4 -0.48 -10.34 -28.48
C ASN A 4 1.02 -10.54 -28.15
N CYS A 5 1.86 -10.89 -29.13
CA CYS A 5 3.30 -11.11 -28.91
C CYS A 5 4.17 -9.92 -29.38
N GLU A 6 3.66 -8.70 -29.34
CA GLU A 6 4.42 -7.50 -29.78
C GLU A 6 4.80 -6.53 -28.65
N LYS A 7 4.36 -6.75 -27.41
CA LYS A 7 4.66 -5.84 -26.28
C LYS A 7 5.72 -6.36 -25.29
N LEU A 8 6.43 -7.45 -25.61
CA LEU A 8 7.41 -8.09 -24.71
C LEU A 8 8.85 -8.19 -25.26
N ARG A 9 9.21 -7.42 -26.29
CA ARG A 9 10.58 -7.37 -26.82
C ARG A 9 11.08 -5.92 -26.79
N PRO A 10 11.63 -5.44 -25.66
CA PRO A 10 13.10 -5.38 -25.61
C PRO A 10 13.76 -5.54 -24.21
N LEU A 11 13.06 -5.97 -23.15
CA LEU A 11 13.63 -5.99 -21.79
C LEU A 11 14.24 -7.34 -21.33
N LEU A 12 14.26 -8.37 -22.20
CA LEU A 12 14.76 -9.71 -21.87
C LEU A 12 15.72 -10.27 -22.94
N SER A 13 16.69 -9.47 -23.40
CA SER A 13 17.81 -9.98 -24.23
C SER A 13 19.16 -9.92 -23.52
N GLY A 14 19.18 -9.80 -22.19
CA GLY A 14 20.42 -9.55 -21.43
C GLY A 14 20.96 -10.71 -20.58
N LEU A 15 20.25 -11.83 -20.42
CA LEU A 15 20.63 -12.85 -19.43
C LEU A 15 20.24 -14.27 -19.85
N LEU A 16 20.78 -14.78 -20.95
CA LEU A 16 20.94 -16.22 -21.14
C LEU A 16 22.29 -16.50 -21.81
N HIS A 17 23.00 -17.43 -21.19
CA HIS A 17 24.37 -17.82 -21.49
C HIS A 17 24.52 -18.34 -22.92
N GLY A 18 25.49 -17.76 -23.64
CA GLY A 18 26.01 -18.29 -24.89
C GLY A 18 27.45 -17.82 -25.04
N GLN A 19 28.41 -18.73 -24.82
CA GLN A 19 29.76 -18.55 -25.30
C GLN A 19 29.71 -18.41 -26.82
N TYR A 20 29.84 -17.20 -27.36
CA TYR A 20 30.44 -16.84 -28.64
C TYR A 20 30.27 -15.32 -28.75
N GLY A 21 31.37 -14.59 -28.66
CA GLY A 21 31.41 -13.13 -28.79
C GLY A 21 31.13 -12.67 -30.22
N GLN A 22 29.91 -12.85 -30.71
CA GLN A 22 29.43 -12.12 -31.88
C GLN A 22 28.94 -10.75 -31.41
N GLN A 23 29.74 -9.72 -31.69
CA GLN A 23 29.28 -8.35 -31.61
C GLN A 23 28.19 -8.15 -32.68
N ILE A 24 26.92 -8.23 -32.27
CA ILE A 24 25.80 -7.86 -33.14
C ILE A 24 25.81 -6.33 -33.22
N ALA A 25 26.34 -5.79 -34.33
CA ALA A 25 26.24 -4.37 -34.67
C ALA A 25 24.79 -4.04 -35.08
N GLY A 26 23.87 -4.00 -34.11
CA GLY A 26 22.49 -3.56 -34.31
C GLY A 26 22.38 -2.03 -34.18
N MET A 27 21.50 -1.41 -34.99
CA MET A 27 21.11 -0.01 -34.77
C MET A 27 20.49 0.13 -33.38
N LYS A 28 21.04 1.04 -32.55
CA LYS A 28 20.46 1.34 -31.24
C LYS A 28 19.12 2.05 -31.45
N PHE A 29 18.04 1.42 -31.03
CA PHE A 29 16.73 2.05 -30.97
C PHE A 29 16.63 2.87 -29.68
N PHE A 30 16.67 4.19 -29.80
CA PHE A 30 16.43 5.10 -28.69
C PHE A 30 14.95 5.47 -28.67
N ALA A 31 14.22 5.00 -27.65
CA ALA A 31 12.86 5.45 -27.44
C ALA A 31 12.83 6.97 -27.18
N PRO A 32 11.80 7.69 -27.64
CA PRO A 32 11.66 9.11 -27.34
C PRO A 32 11.58 9.33 -25.82
N PRO A 33 12.12 10.44 -25.30
CA PRO A 33 12.05 10.74 -23.88
C PRO A 33 10.59 10.96 -23.44
N ILE A 34 10.28 10.52 -22.22
CA ILE A 34 8.96 10.69 -21.61
C ILE A 34 8.77 12.19 -21.29
N LYS A 35 7.63 12.75 -21.69
CA LYS A 35 7.26 14.14 -21.38
C LYS A 35 6.28 14.19 -20.21
N TYR A 36 6.37 15.23 -19.39
CA TYR A 36 5.63 15.38 -18.13
C TYR A 36 4.69 16.61 -18.10
N ASP A 37 4.34 17.15 -19.27
CA ASP A 37 3.66 18.44 -19.44
C ASP A 37 2.32 18.58 -18.69
N ASN A 38 1.67 17.46 -18.33
CA ASN A 38 0.38 17.43 -17.63
C ASN A 38 0.49 17.55 -16.10
N ILE A 39 1.70 17.56 -15.54
CA ILE A 39 1.92 17.47 -14.09
C ILE A 39 2.19 18.86 -13.51
N GLN A 40 1.26 19.34 -12.69
CA GLN A 40 1.43 20.58 -11.96
C GLN A 40 2.02 20.30 -10.58
N ILE A 41 3.18 20.89 -10.29
CA ILE A 41 3.83 20.76 -8.99
C ILE A 41 3.19 21.76 -8.02
N PRO A 42 2.71 21.32 -6.84
CA PRO A 42 2.12 22.20 -5.86
C PRO A 42 3.20 23.08 -5.19
N GLU A 43 2.79 24.25 -4.68
CA GLU A 43 3.69 25.18 -3.97
C GLU A 43 4.43 24.54 -2.78
N LYS A 44 3.79 23.59 -2.11
CA LYS A 44 4.35 22.84 -0.97
C LYS A 44 4.52 21.37 -1.36
N PRO A 45 5.63 21.01 -2.01
CA PRO A 45 5.84 19.66 -2.52
C PRO A 45 6.18 18.63 -1.43
N LYS A 46 6.72 19.06 -0.29
CA LYS A 46 7.10 18.15 0.81
C LYS A 46 5.88 17.69 1.60
N LEU A 47 5.96 16.45 2.12
CA LEU A 47 4.96 15.92 3.04
C LEU A 47 4.76 16.85 4.24
N ARG A 48 3.51 17.27 4.47
CA ARG A 48 3.14 18.05 5.65
C ARG A 48 3.43 17.28 6.93
N PHE A 49 3.70 18.02 8.00
CA PHE A 49 3.76 17.48 9.36
C PHE A 49 2.38 16.96 9.77
N MET A 50 2.35 15.85 10.50
CA MET A 50 1.13 15.27 11.04
C MET A 50 1.15 15.38 12.56
N ASP A 51 0.07 15.86 13.14
CA ASP A 51 -0.05 16.00 14.60
C ASP A 51 -0.02 14.63 15.27
N LYS A 52 0.63 14.56 16.44
CA LYS A 52 0.71 13.34 17.25
C LYS A 52 -0.62 13.03 17.95
N VAL A 53 -1.37 14.07 18.27
CA VAL A 53 -2.61 14.02 19.03
C VAL A 53 -3.66 14.81 18.23
N PRO A 54 -4.88 14.27 18.05
CA PRO A 54 -5.93 15.00 17.38
C PRO A 54 -6.32 16.25 18.19
N GLN A 55 -6.55 17.36 17.48
CA GLN A 55 -7.03 18.59 18.10
C GLN A 55 -8.51 18.43 18.44
N LEU A 56 -8.85 18.67 19.71
CA LEU A 56 -10.22 18.61 20.23
C LEU A 56 -10.55 19.97 20.87
N PRO A 57 -11.82 20.38 20.89
CA PRO A 57 -12.21 21.60 21.59
C PRO A 57 -11.84 21.48 23.08
N SER A 58 -11.45 22.59 23.70
CA SER A 58 -10.94 22.64 25.08
C SER A 58 -11.84 21.95 26.10
N ASN A 59 -13.15 21.97 25.86
CA ASN A 59 -14.16 21.46 26.78
C ASN A 59 -14.36 19.93 26.65
N LEU A 60 -13.80 19.30 25.62
CA LEU A 60 -13.99 17.88 25.35
C LEU A 60 -12.75 17.08 25.72
N ARG A 61 -12.91 16.15 26.66
CA ARG A 61 -11.89 15.13 26.92
C ARG A 61 -11.92 14.08 25.82
N ALA A 62 -10.73 13.66 25.37
CA ALA A 62 -10.61 12.64 24.33
C ALA A 62 -11.31 11.33 24.75
N PRO A 63 -12.23 10.79 23.93
CA PRO A 63 -12.99 9.60 24.29
C PRO A 63 -12.12 8.34 24.23
N LYS A 64 -12.20 7.47 25.25
CA LYS A 64 -11.48 6.19 25.27
C LYS A 64 -12.19 5.14 24.41
N MET A 65 -11.61 4.74 23.28
CA MET A 65 -12.22 3.75 22.36
C MET A 65 -11.81 2.30 22.61
N GLN A 66 -12.68 1.33 22.31
CA GLN A 66 -12.27 -0.08 22.21
C GLN A 66 -11.26 -0.26 21.07
N LYS A 67 -10.36 -1.24 21.18
CA LYS A 67 -9.30 -1.49 20.19
C LYS A 67 -9.80 -1.76 18.75
N LYS A 68 -11.06 -2.20 18.57
CA LYS A 68 -11.74 -2.43 17.27
C LYS A 68 -10.81 -3.00 16.17
N LEU A 69 -10.31 -4.22 16.37
CA LEU A 69 -9.35 -4.87 15.46
C LEU A 69 -9.88 -5.04 14.01
N LYS A 70 -11.20 -5.09 13.84
CA LYS A 70 -11.86 -5.13 12.53
C LYS A 70 -11.47 -4.00 11.57
N TRP A 71 -10.94 -2.89 12.08
CA TRP A 71 -10.49 -1.77 11.23
C TRP A 71 -9.21 -2.07 10.45
N MET A 72 -8.46 -3.11 10.82
CA MET A 72 -7.27 -3.56 10.09
C MET A 72 -7.53 -4.82 9.25
N ARG A 73 -8.66 -5.50 9.46
CA ARG A 73 -8.98 -6.77 8.80
C ARG A 73 -9.72 -6.53 7.48
N GLY A 74 -9.34 -7.29 6.45
CA GLY A 74 -9.92 -7.23 5.11
C GLY A 74 -9.33 -6.15 4.19
N PRO A 75 -9.90 -6.00 3.00
CA PRO A 75 -9.46 -5.02 2.02
C PRO A 75 -9.91 -3.59 2.35
N GLU A 76 -9.14 -2.63 1.88
CA GLU A 76 -9.49 -1.23 1.73
C GLU A 76 -10.38 -1.05 0.50
N LEU A 77 -11.51 -0.35 0.67
CA LEU A 77 -12.51 -0.18 -0.38
C LEU A 77 -12.47 1.22 -1.01
N VAL A 78 -12.02 2.23 -0.27
CA VAL A 78 -12.13 3.63 -0.68
C VAL A 78 -10.78 4.18 -1.14
N HIS A 79 -9.74 4.01 -0.34
CA HIS A 79 -8.42 4.62 -0.58
C HIS A 79 -7.43 3.62 -1.20
N ASN A 80 -7.87 2.91 -2.24
CA ASN A 80 -7.09 1.87 -2.94
C ASN A 80 -6.55 2.29 -4.31
N SER A 81 -6.92 3.48 -4.80
CA SER A 81 -6.48 4.03 -6.10
C SER A 81 -5.52 5.20 -5.93
N LEU A 82 -4.63 5.38 -6.90
CA LEU A 82 -3.73 6.54 -6.96
C LEU A 82 -4.49 7.75 -7.54
N VAL A 83 -4.51 8.87 -6.82
CA VAL A 83 -5.17 10.11 -7.26
C VAL A 83 -4.37 10.77 -8.37
N HIS A 84 -3.05 10.87 -8.20
CA HIS A 84 -2.14 11.46 -9.20
C HIS A 84 -1.71 10.47 -10.30
N LYS A 85 -2.19 9.21 -10.25
CA LYS A 85 -1.94 8.15 -11.25
C LYS A 85 -0.46 7.92 -11.62
N GLN A 86 0.46 8.17 -10.68
CA GLN A 86 1.89 7.93 -10.90
C GLN A 86 2.40 6.82 -9.99
N TYR A 87 2.85 7.17 -8.78
CA TYR A 87 3.52 6.23 -7.88
C TYR A 87 3.04 6.38 -6.44
N GLY A 88 3.14 5.30 -5.67
CA GLY A 88 2.81 5.33 -4.26
C GLY A 88 3.23 4.08 -3.50
N ILE A 89 3.02 4.13 -2.19
CA ILE A 89 3.18 2.98 -1.29
C ILE A 89 1.79 2.43 -0.98
N VAL A 90 1.57 1.14 -1.29
CA VAL A 90 0.36 0.40 -0.95
C VAL A 90 0.66 -0.59 0.17
N ALA A 91 -0.20 -0.62 1.18
CA ALA A 91 -0.16 -1.62 2.24
C ALA A 91 -0.68 -2.96 1.69
N THR A 92 0.09 -4.03 1.75
CA THR A 92 -0.38 -5.39 1.42
C THR A 92 -0.92 -6.13 2.64
N GLY A 93 -0.60 -5.65 3.85
CA GLY A 93 -1.16 -6.14 5.12
C GLY A 93 -1.86 -5.05 5.92
N GLY A 94 -2.74 -5.45 6.84
CA GLY A 94 -3.37 -4.54 7.79
C GLY A 94 -2.48 -4.26 9.01
N GLY A 95 -2.59 -3.07 9.59
CA GLY A 95 -1.83 -2.71 10.78
C GLY A 95 -2.12 -1.31 11.31
N ARG A 96 -1.34 -0.86 12.31
CA ARG A 96 -1.47 0.46 12.93
C ARG A 96 -0.26 1.35 12.64
N LEU A 97 -0.50 2.50 12.05
CA LEU A 97 0.51 3.55 11.93
C LEU A 97 0.55 4.38 13.21
N ARG A 98 1.69 4.36 13.90
CA ARG A 98 2.01 5.27 15.00
C ARG A 98 2.58 6.56 14.44
N TRP A 99 2.52 7.64 15.21
CA TRP A 99 3.11 8.94 14.83
C TRP A 99 4.58 8.83 14.42
N GLY A 100 5.39 8.00 15.11
CA GLY A 100 6.79 7.80 14.74
C GLY A 100 7.00 7.23 13.33
N HIS A 101 6.05 6.45 12.80
CA HIS A 101 6.11 5.96 11.43
C HIS A 101 5.84 7.10 10.42
N TYR A 102 4.92 8.01 10.73
CA TYR A 102 4.67 9.21 9.91
C TYR A 102 5.92 10.08 9.81
N GLU A 103 6.57 10.33 10.95
CA GLU A 103 7.76 11.18 10.99
C GLU A 103 8.95 10.52 10.29
N MET A 104 9.12 9.21 10.46
CA MET A 104 10.12 8.42 9.73
C MET A 104 9.92 8.51 8.20
N LEU A 105 8.68 8.33 7.73
CA LEU A 105 8.29 8.48 6.31
C LEU A 105 8.58 9.90 5.81
N ARG A 106 8.09 10.91 6.53
CA ARG A 106 8.21 12.34 6.19
C ARG A 106 9.67 12.74 6.03
N LEU A 107 10.52 12.38 7.01
CA LEU A 107 11.94 12.71 7.01
C LEU A 107 12.71 11.94 5.93
N THR A 108 12.43 10.64 5.75
CA THR A 108 13.16 9.82 4.78
C THR A 108 12.84 10.27 3.35
N ILE A 109 11.56 10.43 3.01
CA ILE A 109 11.13 10.90 1.69
C ILE A 109 11.62 12.33 1.47
N GLY A 110 11.42 13.23 2.44
CA GLY A 110 11.83 14.63 2.34
C GLY A 110 13.34 14.84 2.16
N ARG A 111 14.19 13.91 2.62
CA ARG A 111 15.66 13.95 2.43
C ARG A 111 16.11 13.42 1.06
N LYS A 112 15.30 12.56 0.43
CA LYS A 112 15.68 11.86 -0.81
C LYS A 112 14.96 12.40 -2.04
N MET A 113 13.83 13.07 -1.87
CA MET A 113 13.08 13.68 -2.96
C MET A 113 13.73 14.99 -3.43
N ASP A 114 13.71 15.21 -4.74
CA ASP A 114 14.00 16.53 -5.30
C ASP A 114 12.73 17.38 -5.27
N THR A 115 12.79 18.49 -4.54
CA THR A 115 11.66 19.39 -4.29
C THR A 115 11.27 20.19 -5.53
N SER A 116 12.19 20.36 -6.49
CA SER A 116 11.95 21.13 -7.71
C SER A 116 11.11 20.36 -8.75
N ARG A 117 11.24 19.03 -8.77
CA ARG A 117 10.64 18.14 -9.76
C ARG A 117 9.55 17.24 -9.19
N MET A 118 9.57 16.98 -7.88
CA MET A 118 8.76 15.95 -7.22
C MET A 118 7.98 16.53 -6.06
N PHE A 119 6.80 15.96 -5.80
CA PHE A 119 5.98 16.23 -4.63
C PHE A 119 5.41 14.95 -4.04
N ALA A 120 5.21 14.95 -2.72
CA ALA A 120 4.72 13.81 -1.97
C ALA A 120 3.50 14.19 -1.13
N ILE A 121 2.47 13.35 -1.14
CA ILE A 121 1.19 13.61 -0.51
C ILE A 121 0.77 12.44 0.38
N TRP A 122 0.22 12.76 1.55
CA TRP A 122 -0.38 11.78 2.44
C TRP A 122 -1.75 11.34 1.93
N ARG A 123 -1.97 10.03 1.81
CA ARG A 123 -3.29 9.42 1.55
C ARG A 123 -3.93 8.82 2.81
N VAL A 124 -3.23 8.93 3.93
CA VAL A 124 -3.71 8.55 5.27
C VAL A 124 -3.90 9.78 6.15
N GLU A 125 -4.91 9.70 7.00
CA GLU A 125 -5.20 10.70 8.01
C GLU A 125 -4.22 10.68 9.18
N ALA A 126 -4.11 11.81 9.88
CA ALA A 126 -3.31 11.89 11.10
C ALA A 126 -3.80 10.86 12.16
N PRO A 127 -2.92 10.41 13.07
CA PRO A 127 -3.29 9.49 14.14
C PRO A 127 -4.50 9.97 14.95
N TRP A 128 -5.59 9.18 14.94
CA TRP A 128 -6.87 9.54 15.57
C TRP A 128 -7.41 8.46 16.50
N GLN A 129 -7.07 7.18 16.31
CA GLN A 129 -7.55 6.10 17.15
C GLN A 129 -6.77 6.11 18.48
N PRO A 130 -7.41 6.32 19.64
CA PRO A 130 -6.73 6.31 20.92
C PRO A 130 -6.39 4.88 21.35
N VAL A 131 -5.15 4.65 21.78
CA VAL A 131 -4.70 3.40 22.37
C VAL A 131 -4.46 3.63 23.85
N THR A 132 -5.21 2.92 24.69
CA THR A 132 -5.07 3.00 26.15
C THR A 132 -4.07 1.98 26.69
N LYS A 133 -3.32 2.37 27.71
CA LYS A 133 -2.38 1.51 28.43
C LYS A 133 -2.61 1.66 29.94
N GLN A 134 -2.58 0.55 30.67
CA GLN A 134 -2.57 0.58 32.15
C GLN A 134 -1.15 0.85 32.65
N GLY A 135 -1.02 1.41 33.85
CA GLY A 135 0.28 1.60 34.48
C GLY A 135 1.01 0.28 34.69
N GLN A 136 2.33 0.29 34.59
CA GLN A 136 3.13 -0.91 34.89
C GLN A 136 2.96 -1.29 36.36
N GLY A 137 2.82 -2.59 36.64
CA GLY A 137 2.65 -3.12 38.01
C GLY A 137 1.22 -3.09 38.57
N GLN A 138 0.23 -2.59 37.80
CA GLN A 138 -1.17 -2.60 38.22
C GLN A 138 -1.81 -3.98 38.05
N ARG A 139 -2.73 -4.33 38.95
CA ARG A 139 -3.53 -5.57 38.87
C ARG A 139 -4.62 -5.44 37.80
N MET A 140 -5.16 -6.59 37.37
CA MET A 140 -6.32 -6.63 36.48
C MET A 140 -7.55 -6.00 37.16
N GLY A 141 -8.40 -5.32 36.38
CA GLY A 141 -9.55 -4.58 36.90
C GLY A 141 -9.30 -3.08 36.98
N GLY A 142 -10.04 -2.36 37.83
CA GLY A 142 -9.87 -0.92 38.05
C GLY A 142 -10.31 -0.01 36.89
N GLY A 143 -11.01 -0.57 35.91
CA GLY A 143 -11.47 0.16 34.73
C GLY A 143 -10.38 0.38 33.67
N LYS A 144 -10.68 1.26 32.72
CA LYS A 144 -9.85 1.46 31.53
C LYS A 144 -8.74 2.48 31.77
N GLY A 145 -7.50 2.11 31.43
CA GLY A 145 -6.32 2.98 31.56
C GLY A 145 -6.39 4.30 30.79
N ALA A 146 -5.38 5.15 30.99
CA ALA A 146 -5.22 6.41 30.27
C ALA A 146 -4.86 6.17 28.80
N ILE A 147 -5.08 7.18 27.95
CA ILE A 147 -4.66 7.15 26.55
C ILE A 147 -3.14 7.37 26.51
N ASP A 148 -2.41 6.43 25.91
CA ASP A 148 -0.95 6.45 25.80
C ASP A 148 -0.50 7.14 24.51
N HIS A 149 -1.09 6.76 23.38
CA HIS A 149 -0.81 7.34 22.08
C HIS A 149 -1.98 7.15 21.11
N TYR A 150 -1.93 7.86 19.99
CA TYR A 150 -2.88 7.71 18.89
C TYR A 150 -2.25 6.95 17.73
N VAL A 151 -3.09 6.23 16.99
CA VAL A 151 -2.71 5.46 15.80
C VAL A 151 -3.71 5.66 14.68
N THR A 152 -3.28 5.36 13.46
CA THR A 152 -4.17 5.23 12.29
C THR A 152 -4.27 3.76 11.92
N PRO A 153 -5.46 3.12 12.00
CA PRO A 153 -5.65 1.76 11.50
C PRO A 153 -5.65 1.76 9.97
N VAL A 154 -4.94 0.81 9.38
CA VAL A 154 -4.77 0.65 7.93
C VAL A 154 -5.18 -0.77 7.53
N LYS A 155 -5.91 -0.89 6.41
CA LYS A 155 -6.29 -2.15 5.78
C LYS A 155 -5.37 -2.50 4.62
N SER A 156 -5.42 -3.76 4.20
CA SER A 156 -4.72 -4.22 2.99
C SER A 156 -5.31 -3.56 1.74
N GLY A 157 -4.48 -3.17 0.79
CA GLY A 157 -4.84 -2.42 -0.41
C GLY A 157 -4.89 -0.90 -0.23
N ARG A 158 -4.63 -0.37 0.97
CA ARG A 158 -4.66 1.08 1.21
C ARG A 158 -3.38 1.77 0.73
N VAL A 159 -3.54 2.87 -0.02
CA VAL A 159 -2.43 3.77 -0.39
C VAL A 159 -2.08 4.64 0.83
N ILE A 160 -0.80 4.67 1.21
CA ILE A 160 -0.30 5.41 2.37
C ILE A 160 0.26 6.78 1.97
N VAL A 161 1.18 6.77 1.01
CA VAL A 161 1.84 7.97 0.48
C VAL A 161 1.83 7.87 -1.05
N GLU A 162 1.59 9.00 -1.69
CA GLU A 162 1.81 9.19 -3.12
C GLU A 162 3.05 10.03 -3.34
N LEU A 163 3.79 9.68 -4.39
CA LEU A 163 4.91 10.44 -4.91
C LEU A 163 4.63 10.69 -6.39
N ALA A 164 4.63 11.96 -6.76
CA ALA A 164 4.29 12.43 -8.09
C ALA A 164 5.26 13.55 -8.52
N GLY A 165 5.28 13.88 -9.82
CA GLY A 165 6.21 14.84 -10.40
C GLY A 165 6.81 14.37 -11.72
N GLU A 166 7.89 15.03 -12.12
CA GLU A 166 8.70 14.70 -13.29
C GLU A 166 9.72 13.60 -12.94
N LEU A 167 9.23 12.40 -12.66
CA LEU A 167 10.06 11.26 -12.25
C LEU A 167 9.67 9.97 -12.97
N GLU A 168 10.65 9.08 -13.12
CA GLU A 168 10.43 7.71 -13.56
C GLU A 168 10.25 6.74 -12.39
N PHE A 169 9.67 5.57 -12.66
CA PHE A 169 9.44 4.54 -11.65
C PHE A 169 10.72 4.09 -10.93
N VAL A 170 11.86 4.07 -11.63
CA VAL A 170 13.14 3.66 -11.06
C VAL A 170 13.60 4.63 -9.95
N GLU A 171 13.40 5.92 -10.15
CA GLU A 171 13.69 6.95 -9.14
C GLU A 171 12.71 6.85 -7.97
N ALA A 172 11.42 6.73 -8.27
CA ALA A 172 10.37 6.55 -7.27
C ALA A 172 10.64 5.34 -6.36
N LYS A 173 10.96 4.20 -6.98
CA LYS A 173 11.26 2.94 -6.30
C LYS A 173 12.44 3.10 -5.35
N LYS A 174 13.55 3.71 -5.78
CA LYS A 174 14.73 3.93 -4.91
C LYS A 174 14.39 4.71 -3.64
N ILE A 175 13.47 5.68 -3.71
CA ILE A 175 13.07 6.49 -2.56
C ILE A 175 12.11 5.72 -1.65
N LEU A 176 11.04 5.17 -2.23
CA LEU A 176 9.94 4.57 -1.48
C LEU A 176 10.30 3.19 -0.89
N ASP A 177 11.17 2.43 -1.56
CA ASP A 177 11.59 1.10 -1.13
C ASP A 177 12.40 1.13 0.17
N ILE A 178 13.13 2.21 0.44
CA ILE A 178 13.83 2.42 1.74
C ILE A 178 12.84 2.47 2.91
N VAL A 179 11.62 2.93 2.66
CA VAL A 179 10.62 3.16 3.71
C VAL A 179 9.68 1.97 3.90
N CYS A 180 9.38 1.22 2.84
CA CYS A 180 8.51 0.06 2.88
C CYS A 180 8.83 -0.95 4.01
N PRO A 181 10.08 -1.42 4.21
CA PRO A 181 10.39 -2.39 5.26
C PRO A 181 10.35 -1.80 6.68
N LYS A 182 10.33 -0.47 6.82
CA LYS A 182 10.24 0.22 8.12
C LYS A 182 8.79 0.38 8.59
N LEU A 183 7.82 0.05 7.73
CA LEU A 183 6.41 0.08 8.10
C LEU A 183 6.05 -1.13 8.98
N PRO A 184 5.06 -1.00 9.86
CA PRO A 184 4.67 -2.06 10.79
C PRO A 184 3.87 -3.19 10.11
N PHE A 185 3.67 -3.11 8.79
CA PHE A 185 2.95 -4.08 7.97
C PHE A 185 3.68 -4.23 6.64
N LYS A 186 3.40 -5.32 5.92
CA LYS A 186 3.92 -5.52 4.57
C LYS A 186 3.37 -4.42 3.66
N ALA A 187 4.27 -3.78 2.92
CA ALA A 187 3.96 -2.71 1.98
C ALA A 187 4.79 -2.90 0.71
N MET A 188 4.28 -2.35 -0.38
CA MET A 188 4.94 -2.41 -1.68
C MET A 188 4.86 -1.06 -2.39
N VAL A 189 5.89 -0.77 -3.17
CA VAL A 189 5.88 0.38 -4.09
C VAL A 189 5.14 -0.03 -5.35
N VAL A 190 4.25 0.83 -5.81
CA VAL A 190 3.43 0.59 -7.00
C VAL A 190 3.45 1.79 -7.94
N SER A 191 3.37 1.50 -9.24
CA SER A 191 2.93 2.47 -10.24
C SER A 191 1.47 2.25 -10.61
N GLN A 192 0.85 3.22 -11.27
CA GLN A 192 -0.50 3.07 -11.81
C GLN A 192 -0.62 1.86 -12.74
N GLU A 193 0.33 1.71 -13.67
CA GLU A 193 0.38 0.58 -14.59
C GLU A 193 0.52 -0.75 -13.85
N MET A 194 1.36 -0.82 -12.80
CA MET A 194 1.48 -2.02 -11.98
C MET A 194 0.17 -2.39 -11.28
N LEU A 195 -0.59 -1.40 -10.77
CA LEU A 195 -1.88 -1.66 -10.14
C LEU A 195 -2.91 -2.18 -11.13
N GLU A 196 -2.94 -1.63 -12.35
CA GLU A 196 -3.82 -2.09 -13.42
C GLU A 196 -3.45 -3.50 -13.87
N ASN A 197 -2.16 -3.78 -14.05
CA ASN A 197 -1.65 -5.11 -14.40
C ASN A 197 -1.97 -6.14 -13.30
N MET A 198 -1.81 -5.79 -12.02
CA MET A 198 -2.16 -6.69 -10.91
C MET A 198 -3.65 -7.03 -10.88
N LYS A 199 -4.52 -6.05 -11.14
CA LYS A 199 -5.97 -6.27 -11.23
C LYS A 199 -6.33 -7.15 -12.44
N ALA A 200 -5.78 -6.84 -13.61
CA ALA A 200 -6.00 -7.61 -14.82
C ALA A 200 -5.49 -9.05 -14.69
N GLU A 201 -4.37 -9.24 -14.00
CA GLU A 201 -3.80 -10.55 -13.68
C GLU A 201 -4.72 -11.32 -12.73
N GLU A 202 -5.21 -10.69 -11.66
CA GLU A 202 -6.17 -11.33 -10.74
C GLU A 202 -7.45 -11.76 -11.48
N GLU A 203 -8.02 -10.90 -12.34
CA GLU A 203 -9.18 -11.24 -13.17
C GLU A 203 -8.89 -12.35 -14.18
N ARG A 204 -7.68 -12.38 -14.76
CA ARG A 204 -7.25 -13.44 -15.67
C ARG A 204 -7.17 -14.78 -14.93
N LEU A 205 -6.49 -14.80 -13.79
CA LEU A 205 -6.35 -16.00 -12.96
C LEU A 205 -7.71 -16.53 -12.48
N GLU A 206 -8.64 -15.64 -12.12
CA GLU A 206 -10.00 -16.06 -11.75
C GLU A 206 -10.77 -16.67 -12.91
N ARG A 207 -10.63 -16.13 -14.14
CA ARG A 207 -11.29 -16.64 -15.35
C ARG A 207 -10.70 -17.95 -15.84
N GLU A 208 -9.38 -18.09 -15.77
CA GLU A 208 -8.62 -19.27 -16.23
C GLU A 208 -8.56 -20.39 -15.19
N ASN A 209 -9.12 -20.18 -14.00
CA ASN A 209 -9.12 -21.19 -12.94
C ASN A 209 -9.92 -22.43 -13.38
N LEU A 210 -9.21 -23.51 -13.68
CA LEU A 210 -9.78 -24.81 -14.07
C LEU A 210 -10.35 -25.60 -12.88
N ASN A 211 -9.98 -25.24 -11.64
CA ASN A 211 -10.42 -25.99 -10.47
C ASN A 211 -11.91 -25.70 -10.19
N PRO A 212 -12.80 -26.71 -10.28
CA PRO A 212 -14.22 -26.53 -9.99
C PRO A 212 -14.49 -26.17 -8.53
N TRP A 213 -13.59 -26.55 -7.61
CA TRP A 213 -13.73 -26.32 -6.18
C TRP A 213 -12.98 -25.06 -5.74
N ASN A 214 -13.52 -23.89 -6.08
CA ASN A 214 -12.99 -22.64 -5.57
C ASN A 214 -13.46 -22.38 -4.12
N PHE A 215 -12.69 -21.62 -3.35
CA PHE A 215 -12.98 -21.38 -1.93
C PHE A 215 -14.31 -20.65 -1.72
N LYS A 216 -14.67 -19.75 -2.64
CA LYS A 216 -15.96 -19.05 -2.66
C LYS A 216 -17.13 -20.04 -2.77
N TYR A 217 -17.04 -21.02 -3.66
CA TYR A 217 -18.04 -22.05 -3.92
C TYR A 217 -18.17 -23.01 -2.75
N ILE A 218 -17.05 -23.45 -2.17
CA ILE A 218 -17.03 -24.31 -0.97
C ILE A 218 -17.79 -23.64 0.17
N ILE A 219 -17.52 -22.35 0.41
CA ILE A 219 -18.21 -21.58 1.45
C ILE A 219 -19.68 -21.39 1.12
N GLN A 220 -20.02 -20.94 -0.08
CA GLN A 220 -21.42 -20.63 -0.43
C GLN A 220 -22.33 -21.85 -0.31
N ASN A 221 -21.83 -23.04 -0.62
CA ASN A 221 -22.59 -24.29 -0.56
C ASN A 221 -22.43 -25.07 0.76
N ASN A 222 -21.72 -24.51 1.75
CA ASN A 222 -21.44 -25.17 3.03
C ASN A 222 -20.90 -26.61 2.88
N LEU A 223 -20.02 -26.84 1.90
CA LEU A 223 -19.49 -28.17 1.64
C LEU A 223 -18.69 -28.67 2.86
N GLY A 224 -18.90 -29.92 3.23
CA GLY A 224 -18.26 -30.52 4.41
C GLY A 224 -18.63 -29.86 5.74
N GLY A 225 -19.72 -29.09 5.80
CA GLY A 225 -20.13 -28.36 7.01
C GLY A 225 -19.15 -27.25 7.39
N CYS A 226 -18.49 -26.62 6.41
CA CYS A 226 -17.43 -25.64 6.63
C CYS A 226 -17.85 -24.42 7.45
N HIS A 227 -19.14 -24.08 7.47
CA HIS A 227 -19.67 -22.97 8.27
C HIS A 227 -19.48 -23.16 9.78
N ARG A 228 -19.28 -24.40 10.25
CA ARG A 228 -19.09 -24.68 11.68
C ARG A 228 -17.77 -24.15 12.22
N TRP A 229 -16.75 -24.04 11.36
CA TRP A 229 -15.39 -23.70 11.77
C TRP A 229 -14.84 -22.44 11.08
N LEU A 230 -15.53 -21.90 10.07
CA LEU A 230 -15.15 -20.64 9.41
C LEU A 230 -15.62 -19.40 10.17
N SER A 231 -14.85 -18.32 10.07
CA SER A 231 -15.22 -17.02 10.64
C SER A 231 -16.22 -16.30 9.72
N PRO A 232 -17.15 -15.47 10.25
CA PRO A 232 -18.01 -14.62 9.43
C PRO A 232 -17.26 -13.71 8.44
N VAL A 233 -15.98 -13.43 8.70
CA VAL A 233 -15.12 -12.66 7.79
C VAL A 233 -14.71 -13.48 6.57
N ASP A 234 -14.53 -14.78 6.72
CA ASP A 234 -14.17 -15.68 5.61
C ASP A 234 -15.35 -15.86 4.66
N HIS A 235 -16.58 -15.79 5.18
CA HIS A 235 -17.79 -15.69 4.34
C HIS A 235 -17.83 -14.43 3.49
N LYS A 236 -17.17 -13.35 3.94
CA LYS A 236 -17.16 -12.07 3.22
C LYS A 236 -16.04 -12.00 2.20
N TRP A 237 -14.86 -12.53 2.53
CA TRP A 237 -13.65 -12.34 1.72
C TRP A 237 -13.06 -13.62 1.15
N PHE A 238 -13.71 -14.76 1.36
CA PHE A 238 -13.38 -16.04 0.76
C PHE A 238 -11.90 -16.41 0.94
N GLY A 239 -11.38 -16.25 2.16
CA GLY A 239 -10.03 -16.69 2.52
C GLY A 239 -8.89 -15.80 1.99
N LYS A 240 -9.19 -14.75 1.22
CA LYS A 240 -8.16 -13.81 0.70
C LYS A 240 -7.49 -12.97 1.80
N TYR A 241 -8.16 -12.76 2.94
CA TYR A 241 -7.65 -11.96 4.06
C TYR A 241 -7.85 -12.70 5.38
N LEU A 242 -6.75 -13.11 5.99
CA LEU A 242 -6.73 -13.77 7.30
C LEU A 242 -6.78 -12.74 8.43
#